data_AF-A0A2D9DVZ9-F1
#
_entry.id   AF-A0A2D9DVZ9-F1
#
_cell.length_a   1.000
_cell.length_b   1.000
_cell.length_c   1.000
_cell.angle_alpha   90.00
_cell.angle_beta   90.00
_cell.angle_gamma   90.00
#
_symmetry.space_group_name_H-M   'P 1'
#
loop_
_entity.id
_entity.type
_entity.pdbx_description
1 polymer ?
#
loop_
_entity_poly.entity_id
_entity_poly.type
_entity_poly.pdbx_seq_one_letter_code
_entity_poly.pdbx_strand_id
1 'polypeptide(L)'
;MVVAQQDCPARRVPDGTPVTIPRDSFVSITQALGGNYTVVHQGQMLRVDGTDAGALGLKPETLTFPPAADDQIQESQVWEALGTVFDPEIPVDLVNLGLIYKVNVDQDAKTVDIDMTLTAPGCGMGPVLVGDVEYRVRKVPNVKKVNVDLVFDPPWSREMMSEEAQLETGMFF
;
A
#
# COMPACT_ATOMS: atom_id res chain seq x y z
N MET A 1 -17.24 13.48 -2.14
CA MET A 1 -16.60 14.62 -1.45
C MET A 1 -16.89 14.51 0.04
N VAL A 2 -15.91 14.78 0.88
CA VAL A 2 -16.04 14.83 2.35
C VAL A 2 -15.39 16.11 2.87
N VAL A 3 -15.71 16.47 4.12
CA VAL A 3 -15.10 17.61 4.81
C VAL A 3 -14.14 17.09 5.86
N ALA A 4 -12.93 17.62 5.89
CA ALA A 4 -11.95 17.31 6.93
C ALA A 4 -12.48 17.79 8.30
N GLN A 5 -12.68 16.86 9.23
CA GLN A 5 -13.20 17.16 10.57
C GLN A 5 -12.12 17.70 11.52
N GLN A 6 -10.85 17.43 11.19
CA GLN A 6 -9.65 17.90 11.86
C GLN A 6 -8.52 18.04 10.82
N ASP A 7 -7.39 18.61 11.25
CA ASP A 7 -6.18 18.63 10.42
C ASP A 7 -5.76 17.20 10.11
N CYS A 8 -5.66 16.89 8.83
CA CYS A 8 -5.41 15.53 8.34
C CYS A 8 -4.02 15.47 7.70
N PRO A 9 -3.08 14.70 8.29
CA PRO A 9 -1.80 14.40 7.64
C PRO A 9 -2.01 13.69 6.32
N ALA A 10 -1.29 14.12 5.29
CA ALA A 10 -1.31 13.48 3.98
C ALA A 10 0.08 13.58 3.33
N ARG A 11 0.26 12.85 2.22
CA ARG A 11 1.45 12.94 1.38
C ARG A 11 1.03 13.26 -0.04
N ARG A 12 1.71 14.21 -0.68
CA ARG A 12 1.46 14.53 -2.08
C ARG A 12 1.93 13.38 -2.96
N VAL A 13 1.10 13.00 -3.92
CA VAL A 13 1.40 11.99 -4.93
C VAL A 13 1.77 12.75 -6.22
N PRO A 14 2.90 12.45 -6.90
CA PRO A 14 3.78 11.29 -6.76
C PRO A 14 5.01 11.48 -5.84
N ASP A 15 5.29 12.70 -5.40
CA ASP A 15 6.60 13.04 -4.82
C ASP A 15 6.78 12.67 -3.34
N GLY A 16 5.73 12.22 -2.65
CA GLY A 16 5.75 11.82 -1.25
C GLY A 16 5.86 12.95 -0.24
N THR A 17 5.82 14.22 -0.68
CA THR A 17 6.02 15.38 0.22
C THR A 17 4.93 15.41 1.29
N PRO A 18 5.29 15.45 2.59
CA PRO A 18 4.32 15.60 3.65
C PRO A 18 3.55 16.92 3.50
N VAL A 19 2.23 16.84 3.59
CA VAL A 19 1.33 17.99 3.59
C VAL A 19 0.25 17.78 4.66
N THR A 20 -0.44 18.85 5.02
CA THR A 20 -1.58 18.78 5.94
C THR A 20 -2.79 19.35 5.23
N ILE A 21 -3.87 18.57 5.19
CA ILE A 21 -5.19 19.05 4.75
C ILE A 21 -5.81 19.76 5.96
N PRO A 22 -6.04 21.08 5.90
CA PRO A 22 -6.58 21.82 7.02
C PRO A 22 -8.00 21.35 7.36
N ARG A 23 -8.37 21.40 8.63
CA ARG A 23 -9.76 21.25 9.07
C ARG A 23 -10.72 22.12 8.25
N ASP A 24 -11.95 21.63 8.07
CA ASP A 24 -13.04 22.26 7.33
C ASP A 24 -12.78 22.39 5.82
N SER A 25 -11.71 21.76 5.32
CA SER A 25 -11.43 21.66 3.89
C SER A 25 -12.33 20.65 3.20
N PHE A 26 -12.83 21.00 2.01
CA PHE A 26 -13.47 20.07 1.11
C PHE A 26 -12.42 19.24 0.37
N VAL A 27 -12.59 17.92 0.39
CA VAL A 27 -11.75 16.98 -0.35
C VAL A 27 -12.61 16.05 -1.19
N SER A 28 -12.17 15.75 -2.40
CA SER A 28 -12.80 14.74 -3.24
C SER A 28 -12.05 13.42 -3.11
N ILE A 29 -12.70 12.39 -2.59
CA ILE A 29 -12.12 11.05 -2.54
C ILE A 29 -12.11 10.50 -3.96
N THR A 30 -10.92 10.13 -4.44
CA THR A 30 -10.76 9.46 -5.74
C THR A 30 -10.68 7.95 -5.57
N GLN A 31 -10.03 7.48 -4.50
CA GLN A 31 -9.87 6.07 -4.19
C GLN A 31 -9.98 5.82 -2.68
N ALA A 32 -10.53 4.66 -2.32
CA ALA A 32 -10.56 4.11 -0.97
C ALA A 32 -10.21 2.63 -1.09
N LEU A 33 -8.91 2.33 -1.11
CA LEU A 33 -8.38 0.99 -1.40
C LEU A 33 -7.38 0.59 -0.33
N GLY A 34 -7.44 -0.66 0.13
CA GLY A 34 -6.45 -1.20 1.07
C GLY A 34 -6.40 -0.51 2.43
N GLY A 35 -7.47 0.16 2.82
CA GLY A 35 -7.53 1.01 4.00
C GLY A 35 -6.75 2.32 3.89
N ASN A 36 -6.21 2.71 2.74
CA ASN A 36 -5.67 4.06 2.50
C ASN A 36 -6.62 4.85 1.58
N TYR A 37 -6.50 6.18 1.60
CA TYR A 37 -7.37 7.05 0.83
C TYR A 37 -6.56 7.96 -0.08
N THR A 38 -6.86 7.93 -1.36
CA THR A 38 -6.37 8.94 -2.30
C THR A 38 -7.46 9.99 -2.44
N VAL A 39 -7.11 11.25 -2.18
CA VAL A 39 -8.01 12.40 -2.22
C VAL A 39 -7.44 13.50 -3.08
N VAL A 40 -8.31 14.31 -3.66
CA VAL A 40 -7.95 15.53 -4.38
C VAL A 40 -8.36 16.73 -3.53
N HIS A 41 -7.39 17.58 -3.23
CA HIS A 41 -7.56 18.85 -2.53
C HIS A 41 -6.83 19.95 -3.27
N GLN A 42 -7.52 21.04 -3.62
CA GLN A 42 -6.95 22.18 -4.38
C GLN A 42 -6.24 21.77 -5.69
N GLY A 43 -6.74 20.73 -6.36
CA GLY A 43 -6.12 20.21 -7.60
C GLY A 43 -4.88 19.34 -7.38
N GLN A 44 -4.47 19.11 -6.14
CA GLN A 44 -3.38 18.21 -5.78
C GLN A 44 -3.93 16.84 -5.38
N MET A 45 -3.29 15.77 -5.84
CA MET A 45 -3.56 14.41 -5.41
C MET A 45 -2.75 14.10 -4.15
N LEU A 46 -3.45 13.70 -3.09
CA LEU A 46 -2.90 13.47 -1.76
C LEU A 46 -3.30 12.08 -1.29
N ARG A 47 -2.35 11.33 -0.75
CA ARG A 47 -2.58 10.07 -0.05
C ARG A 47 -2.73 10.35 1.44
N VAL A 48 -3.83 9.91 2.03
CA VAL A 48 -4.12 9.90 3.47
C VAL A 48 -4.00 8.46 3.96
N ASP A 49 -3.23 8.28 5.02
CA ASP A 49 -3.04 6.98 5.65
C ASP A 49 -4.33 6.48 6.29
N GLY A 50 -4.55 5.17 6.30
CA GLY A 50 -5.71 4.57 6.97
C GLY A 50 -5.85 4.94 8.44
N THR A 51 -4.73 5.13 9.14
CA THR A 51 -4.74 5.55 10.55
C THR A 51 -5.22 7.00 10.72
N ASP A 52 -5.03 7.84 9.70
CA ASP A 52 -5.45 9.24 9.67
C ASP A 52 -6.83 9.44 9.02
N ALA A 53 -7.42 8.39 8.44
CA ALA A 53 -8.71 8.41 7.76
C ALA A 53 -9.86 8.98 8.61
N GLY A 54 -9.79 8.75 9.93
CA GLY A 54 -10.74 9.32 10.89
C GLY A 54 -10.81 10.86 10.82
N ALA A 55 -9.72 11.51 10.42
CA ALA A 55 -9.68 12.96 10.25
C ALA A 55 -10.60 13.46 9.13
N LEU A 56 -10.92 12.60 8.15
CA LEU A 56 -11.86 12.86 7.07
C LEU A 56 -13.26 12.29 7.35
N GLY A 57 -13.50 11.78 8.56
CA GLY A 57 -14.73 11.08 8.91
C GLY A 57 -14.86 9.69 8.25
N LEU A 58 -13.75 9.13 7.78
CA LEU A 58 -13.69 7.82 7.13
C LEU A 58 -13.34 6.74 8.17
N LYS A 59 -13.82 5.52 7.93
CA LYS A 59 -13.54 4.41 8.84
C LYS A 59 -12.15 3.84 8.53
N PRO A 60 -11.23 3.75 9.50
CA PRO A 60 -9.97 3.06 9.29
C PRO A 60 -10.24 1.58 9.01
N GLU A 61 -9.94 1.09 7.80
CA GLU A 61 -10.03 -0.33 7.52
C GLU A 61 -8.86 -1.06 8.18
N THR A 62 -9.22 -1.97 9.10
CA THR A 62 -8.24 -2.79 9.80
C THR A 62 -8.17 -4.15 9.14
N LEU A 63 -6.99 -4.51 8.64
CA LEU A 63 -6.73 -5.86 8.15
C LEU A 63 -6.75 -6.83 9.33
N THR A 64 -7.60 -7.86 9.26
CA THR A 64 -7.73 -8.90 10.27
C THR A 64 -7.57 -10.26 9.63
N PHE A 65 -6.68 -11.08 10.18
CA PHE A 65 -6.50 -12.46 9.76
C PHE A 65 -7.19 -13.41 10.73
N PRO A 66 -7.65 -14.58 10.25
CA PRO A 66 -8.09 -15.63 11.15
C PRO A 66 -6.94 -16.04 12.07
N PRO A 67 -7.25 -16.49 13.30
CA PRO A 67 -6.23 -16.96 14.24
C PRO A 67 -5.35 -18.03 13.61
N ALA A 68 -4.06 -18.03 13.95
CA ALA A 68 -3.17 -19.07 13.48
C ALA A 68 -3.65 -20.45 13.98
N ALA A 69 -3.73 -21.42 13.06
CA ALA A 69 -4.07 -22.80 13.40
C ALA A 69 -2.93 -23.50 14.12
N ASP A 70 -1.69 -23.08 13.86
CA ASP A 70 -0.44 -23.55 14.44
C ASP A 70 0.53 -22.37 14.67
N ASP A 71 1.76 -22.67 15.11
CA ASP A 71 2.80 -21.65 15.30
C ASP A 71 3.46 -21.22 13.98
N GLN A 72 2.99 -21.65 12.80
CA GLN A 72 3.60 -21.29 11.53
C GLN A 72 3.03 -20.00 10.95
N ILE A 73 3.87 -19.27 10.23
CA ILE A 73 3.43 -18.15 9.39
C ILE A 73 2.84 -18.75 8.11
N GLN A 74 1.57 -18.45 7.81
CA GLN A 74 0.95 -18.89 6.58
C GLN A 74 1.34 -17.94 5.44
N GLU A 75 2.09 -18.46 4.47
CA GLU A 75 2.52 -17.65 3.32
C GLU A 75 1.34 -17.07 2.53
N SER A 76 0.23 -17.81 2.43
CA SER A 76 -1.01 -17.32 1.81
C SER A 76 -1.54 -16.03 2.47
N GLN A 77 -1.43 -15.91 3.79
CA GLN A 77 -1.83 -14.71 4.53
C GLN A 77 -0.86 -13.54 4.30
N VAL A 78 0.42 -13.83 4.07
CA VAL A 78 1.41 -12.82 3.66
C VAL A 78 1.05 -12.26 2.28
N TRP A 79 0.74 -13.13 1.31
CA TRP A 79 0.29 -12.70 -0.02
C TRP A 79 -1.04 -11.93 0.03
N GLU A 80 -2.00 -12.35 0.87
CA GLU A 80 -3.23 -11.60 1.12
C GLU A 80 -2.94 -10.21 1.70
N ALA A 81 -2.00 -10.11 2.66
CA ALA A 81 -1.58 -8.82 3.22
C ALA A 81 -0.99 -7.89 2.15
N LEU A 82 -0.12 -8.42 1.29
CA LEU A 82 0.52 -7.68 0.21
C LEU A 82 -0.50 -7.18 -0.82
N GLY A 83 -1.50 -8.01 -1.15
CA GLY A 83 -2.61 -7.64 -2.02
C GLY A 83 -3.53 -6.55 -1.45
N THR A 84 -3.35 -6.16 -0.19
CA THR A 84 -4.07 -5.03 0.41
C THR A 84 -3.31 -3.72 0.33
N VAL A 85 -2.09 -3.71 -0.22
CA VAL A 85 -1.31 -2.49 -0.45
C VAL A 85 -1.49 -2.07 -1.90
N PHE A 86 -1.98 -0.85 -2.11
CA PHE A 86 -2.26 -0.30 -3.44
C PHE A 86 -1.29 0.81 -3.78
N ASP A 87 -0.93 0.88 -5.06
CA ASP A 87 -0.18 2.02 -5.56
C ASP A 87 -1.08 3.27 -5.57
N PRO A 88 -0.59 4.43 -5.07
CA PRO A 88 -1.40 5.64 -4.99
C PRO A 88 -1.63 6.33 -6.34
N GLU A 89 -0.81 6.02 -7.35
CA GLU A 89 -0.93 6.57 -8.70
C GLU A 89 -1.73 5.66 -9.61
N ILE A 90 -1.50 4.35 -9.51
CA ILE A 90 -2.17 3.31 -10.27
C ILE A 90 -3.09 2.52 -9.33
N PRO A 91 -4.43 2.53 -9.49
CA PRO A 91 -5.40 1.89 -8.57
C PRO A 91 -5.38 0.35 -8.56
N VAL A 92 -4.20 -0.26 -8.52
CA VAL A 92 -3.97 -1.71 -8.51
C VAL A 92 -3.06 -2.04 -7.34
N ASP A 93 -3.25 -3.20 -6.73
CA ASP A 93 -2.41 -3.66 -5.63
C ASP A 93 -0.99 -4.04 -6.10
N LEU A 94 -0.04 -4.02 -5.17
CA LEU A 94 1.37 -4.28 -5.47
C LEU A 94 1.61 -5.68 -6.05
N VAL A 95 0.78 -6.67 -5.69
CA VAL A 95 0.91 -8.05 -6.19
C VAL A 95 0.47 -8.10 -7.64
N ASN A 96 -0.71 -7.58 -7.96
CA ASN A 96 -1.23 -7.53 -9.32
C ASN A 96 -0.47 -6.57 -10.24
N LEU A 97 0.17 -5.53 -9.69
CA LEU A 97 1.13 -4.72 -10.44
C LEU A 97 2.44 -5.44 -10.75
N GLY A 98 2.71 -6.58 -10.12
CA GLY A 98 3.97 -7.31 -10.28
C GLY A 98 5.15 -6.59 -9.61
N LEU A 99 4.91 -5.82 -8.55
CA LEU A 99 5.96 -5.10 -7.82
C LEU A 99 6.62 -5.95 -6.74
N ILE A 100 6.03 -7.08 -6.37
CA ILE A 100 6.62 -8.04 -5.42
C ILE A 100 7.36 -9.12 -6.21
N TYR A 101 8.68 -9.16 -6.09
CA TYR A 101 9.52 -10.11 -6.83
C TYR A 101 9.77 -11.39 -6.04
N LYS A 102 9.91 -11.26 -4.72
CA LYS A 102 10.22 -12.40 -3.87
C LYS A 102 9.62 -12.21 -2.49
N VAL A 103 9.09 -13.30 -1.94
CA VAL A 103 8.70 -13.42 -0.54
C VAL A 103 9.40 -14.65 0.03
N ASN A 104 10.13 -14.47 1.12
CA ASN A 104 10.80 -15.54 1.85
C ASN A 104 10.33 -15.54 3.30
N VAL A 105 9.74 -16.64 3.74
CA VAL A 105 9.21 -16.79 5.10
C VAL A 105 10.13 -17.70 5.90
N ASP A 106 10.83 -17.13 6.87
CA ASP A 106 11.61 -17.88 7.86
C ASP A 106 10.72 -18.25 9.05
N GLN A 107 10.38 -19.53 9.15
CA GLN A 107 9.52 -20.08 10.21
C GLN A 107 10.21 -20.14 11.58
N ASP A 108 11.54 -20.26 11.62
CA ASP A 108 12.31 -20.37 12.86
C ASP A 108 12.52 -18.98 13.47
N ALA A 109 12.97 -18.03 12.65
CA ALA A 109 13.15 -16.64 13.05
C ALA A 109 11.84 -15.85 13.09
N LYS A 110 10.73 -16.42 12.59
CA LYS A 110 9.42 -15.76 12.42
C LYS A 110 9.54 -14.43 11.66
N THR A 111 10.34 -14.45 10.60
CA THR A 111 10.70 -13.27 9.80
C THR A 111 10.20 -13.45 8.37
N VAL A 112 9.70 -12.37 7.78
CA VAL A 112 9.33 -12.31 6.36
C VAL A 112 10.27 -11.34 5.66
N ASP A 113 11.03 -11.83 4.69
CA ASP A 113 11.88 -11.01 3.82
C ASP A 113 11.18 -10.85 2.46
N ILE A 114 11.08 -9.61 1.99
CA ILE A 114 10.36 -9.27 0.76
C ILE A 114 11.27 -8.44 -0.13
N ASP A 115 11.52 -8.93 -1.34
CA ASP A 115 12.16 -8.12 -2.39
C ASP A 115 11.04 -7.52 -3.24
N MET A 116 10.98 -6.19 -3.30
CA MET A 116 10.00 -5.47 -4.11
C MET A 116 10.65 -4.37 -4.95
N THR A 117 9.95 -3.91 -5.97
CA THR A 117 10.40 -2.81 -6.84
C THR A 117 9.36 -1.69 -6.88
N LEU A 118 9.63 -0.66 -7.68
CA LEU A 118 8.73 0.47 -7.94
C LEU A 118 8.48 0.60 -9.44
N THR A 119 7.34 1.16 -9.80
CA THR A 119 6.97 1.44 -11.20
C THR A 119 7.95 2.40 -11.89
N ALA A 120 8.62 3.26 -11.13
CA ALA A 120 9.67 4.15 -11.64
C ALA A 120 10.84 4.31 -10.63
N PRO A 121 12.10 4.28 -11.10
CA PRO A 121 13.24 4.58 -10.26
C PRO A 121 13.18 6.04 -9.77
N GLY A 122 13.16 6.23 -8.44
CA GLY A 122 13.07 7.56 -7.83
C GLY A 122 11.66 8.02 -7.47
N CYS A 123 10.65 7.13 -7.48
CA CYS A 123 9.34 7.46 -6.93
C CYS A 123 9.44 7.84 -5.43
N GLY A 124 9.02 9.06 -5.09
CA GLY A 124 9.04 9.57 -3.71
C GLY A 124 8.14 8.80 -2.75
N MET A 125 7.19 8.02 -3.30
CA MET A 125 6.34 7.11 -2.55
C MET A 125 7.03 5.80 -2.15
N GLY A 126 8.24 5.50 -2.64
CA GLY A 126 8.95 4.25 -2.32
C GLY A 126 9.03 3.93 -0.82
N PRO A 127 9.58 4.83 0.02
CA PRO A 127 9.63 4.63 1.47
C PRO A 127 8.25 4.49 2.13
N VAL A 128 7.20 5.08 1.51
CA VAL A 128 5.83 5.00 2.00
C VAL A 128 5.26 3.60 1.77
N LEU A 129 5.42 3.08 0.55
CA LEU A 129 4.96 1.75 0.17
C LEU A 129 5.71 0.66 0.95
N VAL A 130 7.03 0.82 1.16
CA VAL A 130 7.81 -0.05 2.03
C VAL A 130 7.22 -0.11 3.44
N GLY A 131 6.92 1.06 4.03
CA GLY A 131 6.30 1.13 5.35
C GLY A 131 4.90 0.50 5.40
N ASP A 132 4.11 0.65 4.35
CA ASP A 132 2.79 0.01 4.25
C ASP A 132 2.92 -1.52 4.21
N VAL A 133 3.84 -2.03 3.38
CA VAL A 133 4.11 -3.47 3.26
C VAL A 133 4.53 -4.03 4.61
N GLU A 134 5.51 -3.40 5.26
CA GLU A 134 5.95 -3.81 6.61
C GLU A 134 4.79 -3.82 7.60
N TYR A 135 3.98 -2.75 7.61
CA TYR A 135 2.86 -2.62 8.54
C TYR A 135 1.77 -3.69 8.31
N ARG A 136 1.41 -3.95 7.04
CA ARG A 136 0.36 -4.92 6.68
C ARG A 136 0.81 -6.35 6.92
N VAL A 137 2.01 -6.72 6.49
CA VAL A 137 2.57 -8.07 6.66
C VAL A 137 2.80 -8.37 8.14
N ARG A 138 3.17 -7.38 8.95
CA ARG A 138 3.34 -7.57 10.40
C ARG A 138 2.03 -7.87 11.15
N LYS A 139 0.86 -7.63 10.53
CA LYS A 139 -0.44 -8.04 11.10
C LYS A 139 -0.72 -9.53 10.89
N VAL A 140 0.00 -10.20 9.99
CA VAL A 140 -0.14 -11.64 9.76
C VAL A 140 0.25 -12.38 11.04
N PRO A 141 -0.54 -13.38 11.49
CA PRO A 141 -0.25 -14.15 12.68
C PRO A 141 1.17 -14.74 12.66
N ASN A 142 1.79 -14.81 13.84
CA ASN A 142 3.13 -15.35 14.08
C ASN A 142 4.30 -14.57 13.46
N VAL A 143 4.07 -13.54 12.64
CA VAL A 143 5.14 -12.68 12.10
C VAL A 143 5.71 -11.78 13.20
N LYS A 144 7.02 -11.88 13.46
CA LYS A 144 7.73 -11.03 14.44
C LYS A 144 8.47 -9.88 13.79
N LYS A 145 9.04 -10.12 12.62
CA LYS A 145 9.85 -9.14 11.87
C LYS A 145 9.51 -9.22 10.39
N VAL A 146 9.52 -8.06 9.74
CA VAL A 146 9.41 -7.93 8.28
C VAL A 146 10.62 -7.12 7.82
N ASN A 147 11.30 -7.59 6.78
CA ASN A 147 12.34 -6.84 6.08
C ASN A 147 11.87 -6.66 4.64
N VAL A 148 11.92 -5.43 4.14
CA VAL A 148 11.52 -5.12 2.77
C VAL A 148 12.68 -4.43 2.07
N ASP A 149 13.19 -5.08 1.03
CA ASP A 149 14.31 -4.59 0.24
C ASP A 149 13.80 -4.08 -1.12
N LEU A 150 14.20 -2.85 -1.47
CA LEU A 150 13.92 -2.25 -2.76
C LEU A 150 14.98 -2.68 -3.77
N VAL A 151 14.57 -3.53 -4.72
CA VAL A 151 15.39 -4.01 -5.83
C VAL A 151 14.97 -3.35 -7.13
N PHE A 152 15.94 -2.97 -7.95
CA PHE A 152 15.71 -2.30 -9.26
C PHE A 152 16.21 -3.13 -10.45
N ASP A 153 16.69 -4.34 -10.18
CA ASP A 153 17.11 -5.31 -11.19
C ASP A 153 16.41 -6.66 -10.93
N PRO A 154 15.60 -7.19 -11.86
CA PRO A 154 15.25 -6.56 -13.15
C PRO A 154 14.40 -5.28 -12.96
N PRO A 155 14.49 -4.31 -13.89
CA PRO A 155 13.61 -3.15 -13.86
C PRO A 155 12.16 -3.58 -14.12
N TRP A 156 11.22 -2.93 -13.44
CA TRP A 156 9.80 -3.19 -13.64
C TRP A 156 9.37 -2.89 -15.08
N SER A 157 8.50 -3.74 -15.62
CA SER A 157 7.82 -3.49 -16.89
C SER A 157 6.33 -3.82 -16.77
N ARG A 158 5.50 -3.22 -17.63
CA ARG A 158 4.04 -3.48 -17.66
C ARG A 158 3.70 -4.94 -17.92
N GLU A 159 4.59 -5.69 -18.56
CA GLU A 159 4.44 -7.12 -18.80
C GLU A 159 4.45 -7.94 -17.50
N MET A 160 4.93 -7.37 -16.38
CA MET A 160 4.90 -7.99 -15.06
C MET A 160 3.54 -7.89 -14.37
N MET A 161 2.63 -7.04 -14.88
CA MET A 161 1.27 -6.91 -14.35
C MET A 161 0.45 -8.17 -14.65
N SER A 162 -0.47 -8.51 -13.76
CA SER A 162 -1.47 -9.54 -14.03
C SER A 162 -2.38 -9.14 -15.21
N GLU A 163 -2.94 -10.12 -15.91
CA GLU A 163 -3.84 -9.88 -17.04
C GLU A 163 -5.06 -9.03 -16.61
N GLU A 164 -5.58 -9.27 -15.41
CA GLU A 164 -6.65 -8.50 -14.79
C GLU A 164 -6.24 -7.03 -14.54
N ALA A 165 -5.04 -6.79 -14.01
CA ALA A 165 -4.53 -5.44 -13.80
C ALA A 165 -4.30 -4.67 -15.12
N GLN A 166 -3.82 -5.35 -16.15
CA GLN A 166 -3.74 -4.77 -17.49
C GLN A 166 -5.15 -4.37 -17.97
N LEU A 167 -6.16 -5.23 -17.71
CA LEU A 167 -7.59 -5.07 -18.09
C LEU A 167 -8.16 -3.78 -17.52
N GLU A 168 -7.98 -3.61 -16.22
CA GLU A 168 -8.52 -2.47 -15.49
C GLU A 168 -7.81 -1.15 -15.80
N THR A 169 -6.50 -1.18 -16.02
CA THR A 169 -5.71 0.03 -16.29
C THR A 169 -5.75 0.46 -17.76
N GLY A 170 -6.31 -0.37 -18.64
CA GLY A 170 -6.31 -0.14 -20.08
C GLY A 170 -4.93 -0.20 -20.71
N MET A 171 -3.95 -0.80 -20.03
CA MET A 171 -2.57 -0.98 -20.50
C MET A 171 -2.40 -2.24 -21.36
N PHE A 172 -3.38 -2.53 -22.23
CA PHE A 172 -3.14 -3.37 -23.39
C PHE A 172 -2.42 -2.53 -24.41
N PHE A 173 -1.49 -3.14 -25.14
CA PHE A 173 -0.75 -2.58 -26.28
C PHE A 173 0.50 -1.77 -25.92
#